data_AF-A0A520UXT6-F1
#
_entry.id   AF-A0A520UXT6-F1
#
_cell.length_a   1.000
_cell.length_b   1.000
_cell.length_c   1.000
_cell.angle_alpha   90.00
_cell.angle_beta   90.00
_cell.angle_gamma   90.00
#
_symmetry.space_group_name_H-M   'P 1'
#
loop_
_entity.id
_entity.type
_entity.pdbx_description
1 polymer ?
#
loop_
_entity_poly.entity_id
_entity_poly.type
_entity_poly.pdbx_seq_one_letter_code
_entity_poly.pdbx_strand_id
1 'polypeptide(L)'
;MKHKGNYKAVLAYLSFIGLIIAYILNMEEKDKLVTYHIKNMFGLVALLFISTTFLNGNSFLFFSGQILWVGCFFCWTYSLVMAITRKMKGIPVITDLFQKWFHFLNQ
;
A
#
# COMPACT_ATOMS: atom_id res chain seq x y z
N MET A 1 -24.60 -9.82 -9.10
CA MET A 1 -23.41 -10.10 -8.25
C MET A 1 -22.65 -8.79 -8.06
N LYS A 2 -22.46 -8.30 -6.82
CA LYS A 2 -21.86 -6.98 -6.52
C LYS A 2 -20.38 -6.95 -6.93
N HIS A 3 -20.09 -6.45 -8.13
CA HIS A 3 -18.74 -6.36 -8.72
C HIS A 3 -17.90 -5.16 -8.24
N LYS A 4 -18.44 -4.32 -7.35
CA LYS A 4 -17.99 -2.93 -7.15
C LYS A 4 -16.67 -2.72 -6.36
N GLY A 5 -16.23 -3.69 -5.54
CA GLY A 5 -15.03 -3.52 -4.69
C GLY A 5 -13.68 -3.85 -5.34
N ASN A 6 -13.66 -4.68 -6.38
CA ASN A 6 -12.42 -5.28 -6.89
C ASN A 6 -11.50 -4.25 -7.57
N TYR A 7 -12.06 -3.43 -8.47
CA TYR A 7 -11.23 -2.51 -9.25
C TYR A 7 -10.70 -1.36 -8.40
N LYS A 8 -11.45 -0.90 -7.39
CA LYS A 8 -11.02 0.19 -6.49
C LYS A 8 -9.79 -0.22 -5.67
N ALA A 9 -9.74 -1.48 -5.22
CA ALA A 9 -8.59 -2.01 -4.50
C ALA A 9 -7.34 -2.12 -5.39
N VAL A 10 -7.50 -2.57 -6.64
CA VAL A 10 -6.40 -2.62 -7.62
C VAL A 10 -5.96 -1.20 -8.02
N LEU A 11 -6.91 -0.28 -8.20
CA LEU A 11 -6.66 1.12 -8.53
C LEU A 11 -5.75 1.79 -7.50
N ALA A 12 -5.90 1.45 -6.22
CA ALA A 12 -5.06 1.98 -5.15
C ALA A 12 -3.55 1.75 -5.41
N TYR A 13 -3.18 0.65 -6.08
CA TYR A 13 -1.79 0.25 -6.31
C TYR A 13 -1.19 0.77 -7.62
N LEU A 14 -1.97 1.36 -8.54
CA LEU A 14 -1.46 1.74 -9.87
C LEU A 14 -0.51 2.94 -9.83
N SER A 15 -0.80 3.92 -8.99
CA SER A 15 0.02 5.10 -8.79
C SER A 15 -0.37 5.81 -7.49
N PHE A 16 0.42 6.80 -7.08
CA PHE A 16 0.03 7.68 -5.98
C PHE A 16 -1.32 8.39 -6.25
N ILE A 17 -1.57 8.77 -7.51
CA ILE A 17 -2.87 9.33 -7.93
C ILE A 17 -3.96 8.26 -7.83
N GLY A 18 -3.68 7.03 -8.25
CA GLY A 18 -4.59 5.88 -8.13
C GLY A 18 -5.01 5.61 -6.68
N LEU A 19 -4.08 5.73 -5.72
CA LEU A 19 -4.37 5.65 -4.28
C LEU A 19 -5.39 6.69 -3.84
N ILE A 20 -5.21 7.95 -4.24
CA ILE A 20 -6.12 9.05 -3.88
C ILE A 20 -7.51 8.81 -4.50
N ILE A 21 -7.57 8.42 -5.77
CA ILE A 21 -8.86 8.15 -6.44
C ILE A 21 -9.56 6.96 -5.78
N ALA A 22 -8.84 5.88 -5.49
CA ALA A 22 -9.39 4.71 -4.79
C ALA A 22 -9.96 5.08 -3.41
N TYR A 23 -9.27 5.95 -2.67
CA TYR A 23 -9.76 6.51 -1.42
C TYR A 23 -11.06 7.27 -1.61
N ILE A 24 -11.12 8.25 -2.51
CA ILE A 24 -12.33 9.05 -2.75
C ILE A 24 -13.52 8.15 -3.15
N LEU A 25 -13.31 7.22 -4.09
CA LEU A 25 -14.36 6.30 -4.56
C LEU A 25 -14.89 5.35 -3.48
N ASN A 26 -14.11 5.09 -2.43
CA ASN A 26 -14.49 4.21 -1.33
C ASN A 26 -15.17 4.97 -0.18
N MET A 27 -15.08 6.31 -0.15
CA MET A 27 -15.87 7.14 0.78
C MET A 27 -17.37 7.08 0.46
N GLU A 28 -17.71 7.04 -0.83
CA GLU A 28 -19.10 6.96 -1.30
C GLU A 28 -19.69 5.57 -1.11
N GLU A 29 -18.92 4.52 -1.45
CA GLU A 29 -19.34 3.13 -1.32
C GLU A 29 -18.29 2.34 -0.53
N LYS A 30 -18.48 2.31 0.79
CA LYS A 30 -17.53 1.72 1.73
C LYS A 30 -17.37 0.21 1.53
N ASP A 31 -16.16 -0.19 1.18
CA ASP A 31 -15.74 -1.58 1.10
C ASP A 31 -14.50 -1.81 1.96
N LYS A 32 -14.62 -2.74 2.92
CA LYS A 32 -13.52 -3.09 3.85
C LYS A 32 -12.28 -3.63 3.12
N LEU A 33 -12.47 -4.31 2.00
CA LEU A 33 -11.36 -4.82 1.18
C LEU A 33 -10.57 -3.66 0.58
N VAL A 34 -11.27 -2.66 0.05
CA VAL A 34 -10.65 -1.47 -0.54
C VAL A 34 -9.95 -0.66 0.55
N THR A 35 -10.60 -0.43 1.70
CA THR A 35 -9.97 0.24 2.85
C THR A 35 -8.70 -0.48 3.30
N TYR A 36 -8.71 -1.81 3.38
CA TYR A 36 -7.54 -2.61 3.75
C TYR A 36 -6.36 -2.35 2.80
N HIS A 37 -6.62 -2.40 1.48
CA HIS A 37 -5.61 -2.20 0.45
C HIS A 37 -5.14 -0.74 0.32
N ILE A 38 -6.02 0.25 0.54
CA ILE A 38 -5.64 1.67 0.65
C ILE A 38 -4.63 1.86 1.78
N LYS A 39 -4.94 1.35 2.98
CA LYS A 39 -4.05 1.47 4.15
C LYS A 39 -2.71 0.78 3.91
N ASN A 40 -2.75 -0.39 3.28
CA ASN A 40 -1.54 -1.13 2.94
C ASN A 40 -0.67 -0.37 1.91
N MET A 41 -1.27 0.15 0.83
CA MET A 41 -0.55 0.91 -0.19
C MET A 41 -0.01 2.24 0.35
N PHE A 42 -0.78 2.94 1.19
CA PHE A 42 -0.31 4.16 1.86
C PHE A 42 0.95 3.89 2.69
N GLY A 43 0.96 2.79 3.45
CA GLY A 43 2.14 2.35 4.20
C GLY A 43 3.36 2.05 3.31
N LEU A 44 3.14 1.37 2.18
CA LEU A 44 4.22 1.09 1.22
C LEU A 44 4.78 2.37 0.59
N VAL A 45 3.94 3.37 0.28
CA VAL A 45 4.39 4.68 -0.19
C VAL A 45 5.23 5.38 0.88
N ALA A 46 4.80 5.34 2.15
CA ALA A 46 5.58 5.91 3.25
C ALA A 46 6.96 5.23 3.39
N LEU A 47 7.02 3.90 3.32
CA LEU A 47 8.29 3.15 3.34
C LEU A 47 9.17 3.51 2.14
N LEU A 48 8.58 3.68 0.96
CA LEU A 48 9.29 4.10 -0.25
C LEU A 48 9.94 5.47 -0.04
N PHE A 49 9.21 6.46 0.50
CA PHE A 49 9.79 7.77 0.83
C PHE A 49 10.93 7.66 1.84
N ILE A 50 10.78 6.84 2.89
CA ILE A 50 11.85 6.61 3.88
C ILE A 50 13.10 6.04 3.19
N SER A 51 12.94 5.09 2.27
CA SER A 51 14.08 4.48 1.55
C SER A 51 14.90 5.51 0.77
N THR A 52 14.28 6.58 0.27
CA THR A 52 14.96 7.63 -0.51
C THR A 52 15.77 8.60 0.36
N THR A 53 15.48 8.69 1.66
CA THR A 53 16.23 9.60 2.56
C THR A 53 17.68 9.18 2.76
N PHE A 54 17.99 7.90 2.53
CA PHE A 54 19.33 7.34 2.68
C PHE A 54 20.25 7.58 1.47
N LEU A 55 19.77 8.22 0.40
CA LEU A 55 20.54 8.42 -0.84
C LEU A 55 21.78 9.31 -0.65
N ASN A 56 21.74 10.26 0.28
CA ASN A 56 22.86 11.18 0.57
C ASN A 56 23.71 10.74 1.78
N GLY A 57 23.51 9.51 2.28
CA GLY A 57 24.25 8.97 3.41
C GLY A 57 25.61 8.40 3.02
N ASN A 58 26.35 7.89 4.02
CA ASN A 58 27.55 7.09 3.77
C ASN A 58 27.22 5.82 2.96
N SER A 59 28.23 5.11 2.46
CA SER A 59 28.05 3.92 1.62
C SER A 59 27.15 2.85 2.24
N PHE A 60 27.16 2.72 3.57
CA PHE A 60 26.29 1.79 4.29
C PHE A 60 24.82 2.22 4.24
N LEU A 61 24.53 3.49 4.51
CA LEU A 61 23.18 4.03 4.44
C LEU A 61 22.64 3.95 3.01
N PHE A 62 23.44 4.32 2.02
CA PHE A 62 23.05 4.18 0.61
C PHE A 62 22.63 2.73 0.28
N PHE A 63 23.45 1.75 0.66
CA PHE A 63 23.15 0.33 0.44
C PHE A 63 21.87 -0.13 1.14
N SER A 64 21.64 0.32 2.39
CA SER A 64 20.40 0.02 3.12
C SER A 64 19.15 0.59 2.43
N GLY A 65 19.24 1.80 1.88
CA GLY A 65 18.17 2.42 1.10
C GLY A 65 17.80 1.59 -0.13
N GLN A 66 18.81 1.07 -0.86
CA GLN A 66 18.58 0.21 -2.03
C GLN A 66 17.87 -1.11 -1.64
N ILE A 67 18.29 -1.75 -0.55
CA ILE A 67 17.64 -2.97 -0.05
C ILE A 67 16.17 -2.70 0.30
N LEU A 68 15.91 -1.61 1.02
CA LEU A 68 14.55 -1.23 1.40
C LEU A 68 13.67 -0.95 0.18
N TRP A 69 14.22 -0.27 -0.84
CA TRP A 69 13.51 0.02 -2.08
C TRP A 69 13.11 -1.26 -2.82
N VAL A 70 14.06 -2.20 -2.99
CA VAL A 70 13.80 -3.50 -3.61
C VAL A 70 12.78 -4.32 -2.79
N GLY A 71 12.92 -4.34 -1.47
CA GLY A 71 11.96 -4.98 -0.57
C GLY A 71 10.55 -4.40 -0.70
N CYS A 72 10.42 -3.07 -0.77
CA CYS A 72 9.15 -2.40 -1.00
C CYS A 72 8.51 -2.78 -2.33
N PHE A 73 9.31 -2.93 -3.39
CA PHE A 73 8.81 -3.37 -4.70
C PHE A 73 8.20 -4.78 -4.65
N PHE A 74 8.87 -5.74 -4.01
CA PHE A 74 8.30 -7.09 -3.80
C PHE A 74 7.04 -7.07 -2.92
N CYS A 75 7.05 -6.27 -1.85
CA CYS A 75 5.90 -6.06 -0.99
C CYS A 75 4.69 -5.49 -1.75
N TRP A 76 4.94 -4.53 -2.64
CA TRP A 76 3.93 -3.93 -3.53
C TRP A 76 3.36 -4.95 -4.51
N THR A 77 4.20 -5.70 -5.24
CA THR A 77 3.73 -6.72 -6.20
C THR A 77 2.88 -7.79 -5.52
N TYR A 78 3.31 -8.31 -4.36
CA TYR A 78 2.53 -9.27 -3.59
C TYR A 78 1.17 -8.69 -3.18
N SER A 79 1.17 -7.47 -2.63
CA SER A 79 -0.06 -6.81 -2.18
C SER A 79 -1.04 -6.52 -3.32
N LEU A 80 -0.53 -6.18 -4.51
CA LEU A 80 -1.31 -6.03 -5.73
C LEU A 80 -1.94 -7.36 -6.16
N VAL A 81 -1.20 -8.47 -6.14
CA VAL A 81 -1.75 -9.81 -6.42
C VAL A 81 -2.85 -10.17 -5.41
N MET A 82 -2.68 -9.83 -4.14
CA MET A 82 -3.71 -10.05 -3.13
C MET A 82 -4.98 -9.22 -3.41
N ALA A 83 -4.84 -7.99 -3.89
CA ALA A 83 -5.96 -7.14 -4.31
C ALA A 83 -6.70 -7.74 -5.52
N ILE A 84 -5.97 -8.18 -6.54
CA ILE A 84 -6.52 -8.83 -7.74
C ILE A 84 -7.29 -10.11 -7.36
N THR A 85 -6.76 -10.89 -6.42
CA THR A 85 -7.39 -12.12 -5.90
C THR A 85 -8.43 -11.89 -4.81
N ARG A 86 -8.73 -10.62 -4.50
CA ARG A 86 -9.75 -10.19 -3.52
C ARG A 86 -9.54 -10.71 -2.10
N LYS A 87 -8.29 -10.81 -1.69
CA LYS A 87 -7.92 -11.29 -0.36
C LYS A 87 -7.39 -10.12 0.46
N MET A 88 -8.00 -9.91 1.63
CA MET A 88 -7.46 -9.01 2.67
C MET A 88 -6.23 -9.66 3.34
N LYS A 89 -5.19 -9.89 2.55
CA LYS A 89 -3.87 -10.31 3.02
C LYS A 89 -2.84 -9.37 2.44
N GLY A 90 -1.90 -8.95 3.26
CA GLY A 90 -0.72 -8.21 2.84
C GLY A 90 0.53 -8.88 3.39
N ILE A 91 1.59 -8.11 3.51
CA ILE A 91 2.86 -8.60 4.05
C ILE A 91 2.66 -8.94 5.53
N PRO A 92 3.00 -10.17 5.97
CA PRO A 92 2.89 -10.55 7.37
C PRO A 92 3.57 -9.53 8.28
N VAL A 93 2.97 -9.24 9.43
CA VAL A 93 3.43 -8.23 10.42
C VAL A 93 3.29 -6.78 9.94
N ILE A 94 3.87 -6.42 8.80
CA ILE A 94 3.90 -5.03 8.31
C ILE A 94 2.48 -4.53 8.01
N THR A 95 1.69 -5.33 7.29
CA THR A 95 0.33 -4.90 6.95
C THR A 95 -0.55 -4.79 8.19
N ASP A 96 -0.36 -5.62 9.21
CA ASP A 96 -1.09 -5.50 10.47
C ASP A 96 -0.74 -4.20 11.21
N LEU A 97 0.52 -3.77 11.16
CA LEU A 97 0.95 -2.47 11.67
C LEU A 97 0.29 -1.33 10.89
N PHE A 98 0.25 -1.40 9.56
CA PHE A 98 -0.45 -0.41 8.73
C PHE A 98 -1.94 -0.32 9.06
N GLN A 99 -2.60 -1.46 9.33
CA GLN A 99 -3.99 -1.46 9.75
C GLN A 99 -4.20 -0.78 11.12
N LYS A 100 -3.22 -0.86 12.03
CA LYS A 100 -3.27 -0.23 13.35
C LYS A 100 -2.82 1.24 13.34
N TRP A 101 -1.94 1.67 12.44
CA TRP A 101 -1.42 3.03 12.45
C TRP A 101 -2.32 4.01 11.69
N PHE A 102 -2.84 3.60 10.53
CA PHE A 102 -3.53 4.52 9.63
C PHE A 102 -5.04 4.60 9.90
N HIS A 103 -5.43 4.84 11.15
CA HIS A 103 -6.84 4.95 11.55
C HIS A 103 -7.58 6.09 10.85
N PHE A 104 -6.88 7.16 10.46
CA PHE A 104 -7.46 8.29 9.72
C PHE A 104 -7.94 7.92 8.30
N LEU A 105 -7.51 6.76 7.76
CA LEU A 105 -7.96 6.23 6.47
C LEU A 105 -9.18 5.29 6.61
N ASN A 106 -9.71 5.13 7.82
CA ASN A 106 -10.90 4.34 8.03
C ASN A 106 -12.11 5.08 7.44
N GLN A 107 -12.72 4.48 6.42
CA GLN A 107 -13.93 4.96 5.78
C GLN A 107 -15.12 4.13 6.24
#